data_AF-A0A0V7Z9K2-F1
#
_entry.id   AF-A0A0V7Z9K2-F1
#
_cell.length_a   1.000
_cell.length_b   1.000
_cell.length_c   1.000
_cell.angle_alpha   90.00
_cell.angle_beta   90.00
_cell.angle_gamma   90.00
#
_symmetry.space_group_name_H-M   'P 1'
#
loop_
_entity.id
_entity.type
_entity.pdbx_description
1 polymer ?
#
loop_
_entity_poly.entity_id
_entity_poly.type
_entity_poly.pdbx_seq_one_letter_code
_entity_poly.pdbx_strand_id
1 'polypeptide(L)'
;MKDKPDEMAARGPAERNRCIAKGRAEAAEAPIAVALTGADGNGGPADLTPLQELAAIAELLYGARWRTDVARDLGHSDGRTVRRWKSGEARVSSTDLDHIRRIARKRAAAITKVVGDHLDEQAKPARDPAAIRAAFEATIAAAWAGQS
;
A
#
# COMPACT_ATOMS: atom_id res chain seq x y z
N MET A 1 11.97 41.31 27.28
CA MET A 1 11.83 39.99 26.62
C MET A 1 10.96 40.20 25.38
N LYS A 2 11.58 40.50 24.24
CA LYS A 2 10.88 40.68 22.95
C LYS A 2 11.26 39.47 22.10
N ASP A 3 10.36 38.51 21.99
CA ASP A 3 10.53 37.42 21.03
C ASP A 3 10.49 38.00 19.62
N LYS A 4 11.50 37.63 18.82
CA LYS A 4 11.74 38.16 17.49
C LYS A 4 10.72 37.56 16.50
N PRO A 5 9.98 38.36 15.74
CA PRO A 5 9.03 37.89 14.72
C PRO A 5 9.68 37.03 13.62
N ASP A 6 11.00 37.09 13.46
CA ASP A 6 11.77 36.32 12.48
C ASP A 6 11.82 34.81 12.78
N GLU A 7 11.72 34.38 14.04
CA GLU A 7 11.80 32.96 14.42
C GLU A 7 10.52 32.17 14.05
N MET A 8 9.36 32.82 14.08
CA MET A 8 8.11 32.21 13.61
C MET A 8 8.02 32.15 12.08
N ALA A 9 8.56 33.16 11.38
CA ALA A 9 8.64 33.16 9.93
C ALA A 9 9.59 32.08 9.39
N ALA A 10 10.65 31.73 10.14
CA ALA A 10 11.61 30.67 9.79
C ALA A 10 11.10 29.24 10.03
N ARG A 11 10.07 29.04 10.88
CA ARG A 11 9.46 27.72 11.12
C ARG A 11 8.77 27.16 9.87
N GLY A 12 8.07 27.98 9.09
CA GLY A 12 7.39 27.55 7.86
C GLY A 12 8.33 27.00 6.78
N PRO A 13 9.42 27.72 6.43
CA PRO A 13 10.42 27.27 5.46
C PRO A 13 11.21 26.03 5.91
N ALA A 14 11.61 25.95 7.18
CA ALA A 14 12.36 24.81 7.70
C ALA A 14 11.52 23.53 7.77
N GLU A 15 10.24 23.64 8.15
CA GLU A 15 9.27 22.54 8.12
C GLU A 15 9.02 22.07 6.68
N ARG A 16 8.83 23.01 5.75
CA ARG A 16 8.69 22.72 4.32
C ARG A 16 9.92 22.00 3.75
N ASN A 17 11.12 22.44 4.12
CA ASN A 17 12.36 21.78 3.69
C ASN A 17 12.49 20.36 4.25
N ARG A 18 12.06 20.11 5.50
CA ARG A 18 12.00 18.76 6.07
C ARG A 18 11.01 17.86 5.34
N CYS A 19 9.81 18.37 5.01
CA CYS A 19 8.84 17.63 4.21
C CYS A 19 9.38 17.31 2.80
N ILE A 20 10.06 18.28 2.16
CA ILE A 20 10.70 18.08 0.86
C ILE A 20 11.80 17.01 0.91
N ALA A 21 12.67 17.08 1.92
CA ALA A 21 13.74 16.11 2.12
C ALA A 21 13.17 14.70 2.34
N LYS A 22 12.14 14.58 3.20
CA LYS A 22 11.47 13.30 3.47
C LYS A 22 10.83 12.72 2.21
N GLY A 23 10.04 13.50 1.47
CA GLY A 23 9.41 13.02 0.24
C GLY A 23 10.40 12.62 -0.85
N ARG A 24 11.56 13.30 -0.95
CA ARG A 24 12.64 12.89 -1.86
C ARG A 24 13.27 11.56 -1.46
N ALA A 25 13.47 11.31 -0.17
CA ALA A 25 13.98 10.04 0.33
C ALA A 25 13.00 8.89 0.01
N GLU A 26 11.72 9.09 0.32
CA GLU A 26 10.66 8.11 0.01
C GLU A 26 10.54 7.83 -1.49
N ALA A 27 10.76 8.84 -2.34
CA ALA A 27 10.70 8.71 -3.80
C ALA A 27 11.95 8.09 -4.44
N ALA A 28 13.07 7.97 -3.71
CA ALA A 28 14.32 7.42 -4.20
C ALA A 28 14.39 5.89 -4.04
N GLU A 29 13.63 5.32 -3.11
CA GLU A 29 13.50 3.87 -2.97
C GLU A 29 12.63 3.30 -4.09
N ALA A 30 13.02 2.14 -4.63
CA ALA A 30 12.27 1.42 -5.66
C ALA A 30 11.01 0.81 -5.05
N PRO A 31 9.83 1.42 -5.20
CA PRO A 31 8.67 1.12 -4.37
C PRO A 31 8.05 -0.23 -4.73
N ILE A 32 8.14 -0.65 -6.01
CA ILE A 32 7.77 -2.00 -6.43
C ILE A 32 8.67 -3.05 -5.76
N ALA A 33 9.99 -2.83 -5.71
CA ALA A 33 10.90 -3.81 -5.13
C ALA A 33 10.55 -4.03 -3.65
N VAL A 34 10.34 -2.95 -2.89
CA VAL A 34 9.91 -3.02 -1.48
C VAL A 34 8.55 -3.72 -1.32
N ALA A 35 7.58 -3.41 -2.18
CA ALA A 35 6.27 -4.04 -2.17
C ALA A 35 6.32 -5.54 -2.49
N LEU A 36 7.24 -5.98 -3.36
CA LEU A 36 7.41 -7.38 -3.73
C LEU A 36 8.24 -8.18 -2.72
N THR A 37 9.13 -7.54 -1.96
CA THR A 37 9.97 -8.21 -0.96
C THR A 37 9.33 -8.31 0.43
N GLY A 38 8.44 -7.38 0.79
CA GLY A 38 7.79 -7.34 2.12
C GLY A 38 6.55 -8.24 2.26
N ALA A 39 6.29 -9.12 1.29
CA ALA A 39 5.17 -10.05 1.33
C ALA A 39 5.51 -11.28 2.21
N ASP A 40 5.58 -11.07 3.52
CA ASP A 40 5.77 -12.13 4.51
C ASP A 40 4.52 -13.02 4.56
N GLY A 41 4.37 -13.93 3.60
CA GLY A 41 3.45 -15.09 3.59
C GLY A 41 1.94 -14.82 3.72
N ASN A 42 1.51 -13.60 4.02
CA ASN A 42 0.17 -13.30 4.51
C ASN A 42 -0.44 -12.05 3.86
N GLY A 43 0.01 -11.67 2.65
CA GLY A 43 -0.65 -10.65 1.80
C GLY A 43 -0.93 -9.28 2.43
N GLY A 44 -0.38 -8.99 3.63
CA GLY A 44 -0.52 -7.71 4.29
C GLY A 44 0.28 -6.66 3.52
N PRO A 45 -0.20 -5.41 3.46
CA PRO A 45 0.58 -4.36 2.81
C PRO A 45 1.93 -4.26 3.52
N ALA A 46 3.02 -4.28 2.77
CA ALA A 46 4.34 -3.89 3.29
C ALA A 46 4.20 -2.53 3.99
N ASP A 47 5.02 -2.27 5.01
CA ASP A 47 5.08 -0.97 5.71
C ASP A 47 5.58 0.13 4.75
N LEU A 48 4.71 0.53 3.82
CA LEU A 48 4.95 1.52 2.79
C LEU A 48 4.38 2.85 3.23
N THR A 49 5.11 3.94 2.97
CA THR A 49 4.50 5.26 3.06
C THR A 49 3.40 5.40 2.01
N PRO A 50 2.41 6.29 2.20
CA PRO A 50 1.37 6.56 1.19
C PRO A 50 1.92 6.86 -0.20
N LEU A 51 3.08 7.53 -0.28
CA LEU A 51 3.73 7.83 -1.56
C LEU A 51 4.35 6.58 -2.19
N GLN A 52 5.01 5.74 -1.39
CA GLN A 52 5.61 4.49 -1.87
C GLN A 52 4.53 3.52 -2.35
N GLU A 53 3.44 3.36 -1.60
CA GLU A 53 2.32 2.53 -2.00
C GLU A 53 1.68 3.02 -3.31
N LEU A 54 1.40 4.33 -3.41
CA LEU A 54 0.87 4.93 -4.63
C LEU A 54 1.83 4.68 -5.82
N ALA A 55 3.14 4.87 -5.63
CA ALA A 55 4.12 4.67 -6.67
C ALA A 55 4.26 3.20 -7.10
N ALA A 56 4.21 2.25 -6.17
CA ALA A 56 4.25 0.82 -6.45
C ALA A 56 3.02 0.39 -7.28
N ILE A 57 1.82 0.78 -6.84
CA ILE A 57 0.58 0.49 -7.57
C ILE A 57 0.62 1.12 -8.96
N ALA A 58 1.02 2.38 -9.05
CA ALA A 58 1.08 3.10 -10.30
C ALA A 58 2.02 2.45 -11.31
N GLU A 59 3.22 2.07 -10.87
CA GLU A 59 4.20 1.47 -11.75
C GLU A 59 3.79 0.06 -12.20
N LEU A 60 3.08 -0.70 -11.36
CA LEU A 60 2.46 -1.97 -11.76
C LEU A 60 1.34 -1.77 -12.80
N LEU A 61 0.56 -0.69 -12.70
CA LEU A 61 -0.58 -0.43 -13.58
C LEU A 61 -0.22 0.21 -14.93
N TYR A 62 0.83 1.03 -14.96
CA TYR A 62 1.16 1.88 -16.12
C TYR A 62 2.64 1.79 -16.54
N GLY A 63 3.47 1.02 -15.83
CA GLY A 63 4.91 0.90 -16.08
C GLY A 63 5.72 2.11 -15.60
N ALA A 64 6.99 2.18 -16.03
CA ALA A 64 7.96 3.18 -15.56
C ALA A 64 7.55 4.66 -15.79
N ARG A 65 6.62 4.92 -16.73
CA ARG A 65 6.15 6.28 -17.07
C ARG A 65 4.76 6.61 -16.52
N TRP A 66 4.39 6.05 -15.38
CA TRP A 66 3.05 6.14 -14.78
C TRP A 66 2.54 7.53 -14.37
N ARG A 67 3.41 8.53 -14.16
CA ARG A 67 3.06 9.79 -13.47
C ARG A 67 1.88 10.54 -14.08
N THR A 68 1.84 10.65 -15.41
CA THR A 68 0.78 11.37 -16.13
C THR A 68 -0.52 10.59 -16.16
N ASP A 69 -0.43 9.26 -16.27
CA ASP A 69 -1.60 8.41 -16.38
C ASP A 69 -2.31 8.26 -15.03
N VAL A 70 -1.55 8.14 -13.94
CA VAL A 70 -2.11 8.19 -12.58
C VAL A 70 -2.78 9.52 -12.29
N ALA A 71 -2.16 10.65 -12.65
CA ALA A 71 -2.78 11.94 -12.41
C ALA A 71 -4.15 12.04 -13.10
N ARG A 72 -4.23 11.61 -14.35
CA ARG A 72 -5.47 11.57 -15.14
C ARG A 72 -6.52 10.66 -14.51
N ASP A 73 -6.15 9.44 -14.14
CA ASP A 73 -7.07 8.46 -13.56
C ASP A 73 -7.57 8.85 -12.16
N LEU A 74 -6.76 9.60 -11.41
CA LEU A 74 -7.15 10.20 -10.14
C LEU A 74 -8.03 11.45 -10.28
N GLY A 75 -8.21 11.97 -11.51
CA GLY A 75 -9.01 13.16 -11.78
C GLY A 75 -8.26 14.49 -11.61
N HIS A 76 -6.93 14.45 -11.49
CA HIS A 76 -6.10 15.66 -11.50
C HIS A 76 -5.90 16.13 -12.95
N SER A 77 -5.97 17.45 -13.15
CA SER A 77 -5.87 18.06 -14.49
C SER A 77 -4.49 17.91 -15.12
N ASP A 78 -3.42 17.79 -14.32
CA ASP A 78 -2.05 17.58 -14.80
C ASP A 78 -1.20 16.73 -13.83
N GLY A 79 0.02 16.39 -14.28
CA GLY A 79 0.99 15.66 -13.46
C GLY A 79 1.68 16.51 -12.38
N ARG A 80 1.31 17.77 -12.16
CA ARG A 80 1.96 18.66 -11.18
C ARG A 80 1.69 18.18 -9.77
N THR A 81 0.47 17.73 -9.47
CA THR A 81 0.13 17.16 -8.16
C THR A 81 1.06 15.99 -7.80
N VAL A 82 1.23 15.04 -8.72
CA VAL A 82 2.11 13.88 -8.53
C VAL A 82 3.58 14.30 -8.38
N ARG A 83 4.03 15.32 -9.13
CA ARG A 83 5.39 15.88 -8.96
C ARG A 83 5.59 16.49 -7.57
N ARG A 84 4.60 17.22 -7.04
CA ARG A 84 4.64 17.80 -5.69
C ARG A 84 4.66 16.75 -4.60
N TRP A 85 3.97 15.62 -4.80
CA TRP A 85 4.08 14.48 -3.89
C TRP A 85 5.48 13.89 -3.88
N LYS A 86 6.05 13.59 -5.06
CA LYS A 86 7.42 13.06 -5.19
C LYS A 86 8.50 14.00 -4.66
N SER A 87 8.26 15.31 -4.72
CA SER A 87 9.20 16.29 -4.16
C SER A 87 9.01 16.49 -2.67
N GLY A 88 8.01 15.87 -2.04
CA GLY A 88 7.63 16.10 -0.63
C GLY A 88 7.01 17.48 -0.36
N GLU A 89 6.67 18.23 -1.41
CA GLU A 89 6.02 19.54 -1.27
C GLU A 89 4.52 19.42 -0.92
N ALA A 90 3.92 18.26 -1.22
CA ALA A 90 2.59 17.90 -0.80
C ALA A 90 2.59 16.45 -0.31
N ARG A 91 1.66 16.11 0.58
CA ARG A 91 1.39 14.71 0.97
C ARG A 91 0.33 14.12 0.05
N VAL A 92 0.40 12.81 -0.18
CA VAL A 92 -0.68 12.06 -0.84
C VAL A 92 -1.91 12.10 0.05
N SER A 93 -3.07 12.44 -0.50
CA SER A 93 -4.31 12.43 0.26
C SER A 93 -4.81 10.99 0.45
N SER A 94 -5.52 10.72 1.54
CA SER A 94 -6.15 9.41 1.75
C SER A 94 -7.17 9.08 0.65
N THR A 95 -7.91 10.09 0.17
CA THR A 95 -8.87 9.93 -0.93
C THR A 95 -8.21 9.49 -2.23
N ASP A 96 -7.07 10.09 -2.60
CA ASP A 96 -6.30 9.69 -3.79
C ASP A 96 -5.75 8.27 -3.65
N LEU A 97 -5.26 7.93 -2.45
CA LEU A 97 -4.72 6.60 -2.17
C LEU A 97 -5.81 5.52 -2.25
N ASP A 98 -6.99 5.77 -1.68
CA ASP A 98 -8.14 4.86 -1.78
C ASP A 98 -8.66 4.74 -3.21
N HIS A 99 -8.58 5.82 -3.99
CA HIS A 99 -8.94 5.80 -5.39
C HIS A 99 -7.99 4.93 -6.21
N ILE A 100 -6.66 5.09 -6.08
CA ILE A 100 -5.71 4.26 -6.83
C ILE A 100 -5.79 2.78 -6.42
N ARG A 101 -6.00 2.48 -5.13
CA ARG A 101 -6.24 1.10 -4.64
C ARG A 101 -7.46 0.47 -5.29
N ARG A 102 -8.54 1.23 -5.47
CA ARG A 102 -9.78 0.76 -6.12
C ARG A 102 -9.56 0.49 -7.60
N ILE A 103 -8.81 1.35 -8.29
CA ILE A 103 -8.43 1.13 -9.70
C ILE A 103 -7.59 -0.15 -9.81
N ALA A 104 -6.61 -0.33 -8.93
CA ALA A 104 -5.75 -1.51 -8.90
C ALA A 104 -6.56 -2.81 -8.73
N ARG A 105 -7.44 -2.87 -7.71
CA ARG A 105 -8.31 -4.03 -7.48
C ARG A 105 -9.21 -4.33 -8.67
N LYS A 106 -9.79 -3.30 -9.29
CA LYS A 106 -10.64 -3.47 -10.48
C LYS A 106 -9.85 -4.05 -11.66
N ARG A 107 -8.64 -3.57 -11.90
CA ARG A 107 -7.76 -4.07 -12.97
C ARG A 107 -7.26 -5.47 -12.68
N ALA A 108 -6.85 -5.77 -11.46
CA ALA A 108 -6.46 -7.12 -11.04
C ALA A 108 -7.60 -8.12 -11.30
N ALA A 109 -8.83 -7.82 -10.86
CA ALA A 109 -9.99 -8.68 -11.11
C ALA A 109 -10.29 -8.86 -12.60
N ALA A 110 -10.09 -7.82 -13.42
CA ALA A 110 -10.26 -7.92 -14.87
C ALA A 110 -9.17 -8.81 -15.51
N ILE A 111 -7.91 -8.69 -15.06
CA ILE A 111 -6.80 -9.52 -15.52
C ILE A 111 -7.05 -10.98 -15.15
N THR A 112 -7.41 -11.29 -13.89
CA THR A 112 -7.73 -12.65 -13.44
C THR A 112 -8.84 -13.28 -14.29
N LYS A 113 -9.88 -12.51 -14.66
CA LYS A 113 -10.95 -13.01 -15.55
C LYS A 113 -10.48 -13.37 -16.96
N VAL A 114 -9.46 -12.68 -17.47
CA VAL A 114 -8.93 -12.92 -18.83
C VAL A 114 -7.91 -14.05 -18.83
N VAL A 115 -7.00 -14.05 -17.85
CA VAL A 115 -5.91 -15.03 -17.76
C VAL A 115 -6.39 -16.36 -17.18
N GLY A 116 -7.51 -16.36 -16.45
CA GLY A 116 -7.91 -17.46 -15.59
C GLY A 116 -7.14 -17.44 -14.27
N ASP A 117 -7.73 -17.95 -13.20
CA ASP A 117 -7.02 -18.09 -11.93
C ASP A 117 -6.23 -19.40 -11.96
N HIS A 118 -4.95 -19.36 -12.32
CA HIS A 118 -4.06 -20.52 -12.18
C HIS A 118 -3.92 -20.99 -10.70
N LEU A 119 -4.37 -20.18 -9.74
CA LEU A 119 -4.45 -20.59 -8.32
C LEU A 119 -5.65 -21.49 -8.04
N ASP A 120 -6.68 -21.53 -8.90
CA ASP A 120 -7.79 -22.48 -8.77
C ASP A 120 -7.34 -23.90 -9.13
N GLU A 121 -6.33 -24.06 -9.99
CA GLU A 121 -5.75 -25.39 -10.29
C GLU A 121 -4.94 -25.95 -9.12
N GLN A 122 -4.45 -25.08 -8.22
CA GLN A 122 -3.79 -25.46 -6.97
C GLN A 122 -4.65 -25.23 -5.71
N ALA A 123 -5.97 -25.01 -5.86
CA ALA A 123 -6.86 -24.81 -4.74
C ALA A 123 -7.09 -26.11 -3.94
N LYS A 124 -6.23 -26.28 -2.93
CA LYS A 124 -6.54 -26.58 -1.52
C LYS A 124 -7.48 -27.78 -1.29
N PRO A 125 -7.03 -28.90 -0.65
CA PRO A 125 -7.93 -29.99 -0.33
C PRO A 125 -9.13 -29.43 0.44
N ALA A 126 -10.33 -29.76 -0.03
CA ALA A 126 -11.57 -29.34 0.60
C ALA A 126 -11.43 -29.55 2.10
N ARG A 127 -11.53 -28.45 2.87
CA ARG A 127 -11.53 -28.52 4.33
C ARG A 127 -12.75 -29.35 4.72
N ASP A 128 -12.53 -30.63 5.02
CA ASP A 128 -13.59 -31.51 5.49
C ASP A 128 -14.10 -30.96 6.83
N PRO A 129 -15.36 -30.48 6.88
CA PRO A 129 -15.94 -29.93 8.10
C PRO A 129 -15.97 -30.97 9.22
N ALA A 130 -16.06 -32.27 8.90
CA ALA A 130 -16.02 -33.35 9.87
C ALA A 130 -14.62 -33.48 10.48
N ALA A 131 -13.56 -33.41 9.68
CA ALA A 131 -12.18 -33.46 10.17
C ALA A 131 -11.84 -32.27 11.08
N ILE A 132 -12.31 -31.06 10.74
CA ILE A 132 -12.13 -29.86 11.58
C ILE A 132 -12.87 -30.01 12.91
N ARG A 133 -14.11 -30.50 12.87
CA ARG A 133 -14.91 -30.74 14.07
C ARG A 133 -14.26 -31.79 14.98
N ALA A 134 -13.80 -32.91 14.41
CA ALA A 134 -13.13 -33.96 15.16
C ALA A 134 -11.84 -33.48 15.82
N ALA A 135 -11.04 -32.65 15.13
CA ALA A 135 -9.83 -32.05 15.70
C ALA A 135 -10.15 -31.10 16.86
N PHE A 136 -11.22 -30.32 16.76
CA PHE A 136 -11.68 -29.44 17.83
C PHE A 136 -12.19 -30.22 19.04
N GLU A 137 -13.00 -31.25 18.82
CA GLU A 137 -13.51 -32.12 19.87
C GLU A 137 -12.37 -32.87 20.60
N ALA A 138 -11.37 -33.36 19.85
CA ALA A 138 -10.18 -33.98 20.43
C ALA A 138 -9.36 -32.99 21.29
N THR A 139 -9.23 -31.74 20.84
CA THR A 139 -8.53 -30.68 21.59
C THR A 139 -9.25 -30.36 22.89
N ILE A 140 -10.58 -30.28 22.86
CA ILE A 140 -11.39 -30.08 24.07
C ILE A 140 -11.24 -31.28 25.01
N ALA A 141 -11.39 -32.51 24.52
CA ALA A 141 -11.26 -33.71 25.34
C ALA A 141 -9.89 -33.81 26.03
N ALA A 142 -8.81 -33.47 25.34
CA ALA A 142 -7.46 -33.42 25.91
C ALA A 142 -7.33 -32.34 27.01
N ALA A 143 -7.98 -31.19 26.86
CA ALA A 143 -7.98 -30.12 27.86
C ALA A 143 -8.73 -30.52 29.15
N TRP A 144 -9.79 -31.32 29.05
CA TRP A 144 -10.53 -31.83 30.21
C TRP A 144 -9.83 -33.02 30.88
N ALA A 145 -9.12 -33.86 30.12
CA ALA A 145 -8.36 -35.00 30.67
C ALA A 145 -7.14 -34.60 31.51
N GLY A 146 -6.61 -33.38 31.34
CA GLY A 146 -5.51 -32.83 32.14
C GLY A 146 -5.93 -32.14 33.44
N GLN A 147 -7.21 -32.14 33.81
CA GLN A 147 -7.76 -31.52 35.03
C GLN A 147 -8.22 -32.52 36.10
N SER A 148 -7.95 -33.83 35.94
CA SER A 148 -8.19 -34.86 36.95
C SER A 148 -6.92 -35.29 37.69
#